data_AF-A0A812STD5-F1
#
_entry.id   AF-A0A812STD5-F1
#
_cell.length_a   1.000
_cell.length_b   1.000
_cell.length_c   1.000
_cell.angle_alpha   90.00
_cell.angle_beta   90.00
_cell.angle_gamma   90.00
#
_symmetry.space_group_name_H-M   'P 1'
#
loop_
_entity.id
_entity.type
_entity.pdbx_description
1 polymer ?
#
loop_
_entity_poly.entity_id
_entity_poly.type
_entity_poly.pdbx_seq_one_letter_code
_entity_poly.pdbx_strand_id
1 'polypeptide(L)'
;MLCCLAAASEADDATEFKVDVAQPGVGDGVKYGINIPKEYLERLWVDPDFPPTHVSLGLAKEKALSVAGRLVNHAWCPISYSKPDLPLFAGTIDPTSLGQGALGDCWLITAISTMAEYPESLKQLFLTKKHNEIGQYVLRLYDAEDGEWLDVKVDSLVPIDLGGGMAYEGKPLVYVNPTKQEVWMCVLEKAVAKLFGSYAQLNGGLVGTGWTAMTGCTDIQNYEGNGETFKKLRSGFDLQLLDAEWDKQREKEHALMNAEEFFKLLDEFDGRHFLMCCGIIAKKNPNLKENVDDEGSEGTWENGLYTKHAYAILGTYEGHGVQLIRCRNPWGTSKEYDGDWGDQSSKWKEFPEVAKEVKFEPRADGVFWMSAKDFCSNFTNVQVLKQSMPGPKSVELPYEAARAKKMKEDAERLQRVKAELYENGGWYTGEAVSWRGGDPQPGMRIYEDPETFKYVAKRLVELWGCPDFMSKDFSEHARTKLPPVLRKELIDRHRATAPKGRR
;
A
#
# COMPACT_ATOMS: atom_id res chain seq x y z
N MET A 1 14.94 11.37 38.42
CA MET A 1 15.17 12.26 39.58
C MET A 1 16.49 12.99 39.34
N LEU A 2 16.47 14.22 38.78
CA LEU A 2 17.60 15.15 38.54
C LEU A 2 18.84 14.59 37.78
N CYS A 3 19.63 15.29 36.97
CA CYS A 3 19.57 16.58 36.28
C CYS A 3 20.60 16.51 35.10
N CYS A 4 20.72 17.46 34.16
CA CYS A 4 20.14 18.80 34.10
C CYS A 4 19.78 19.23 32.66
N LEU A 5 19.14 20.40 32.57
CA LEU A 5 19.00 21.28 31.42
C LEU A 5 20.32 22.02 31.08
N ALA A 6 20.32 22.64 29.90
CA ALA A 6 21.16 23.77 29.47
C ALA A 6 22.64 23.51 29.15
N ALA A 7 22.90 23.25 27.87
CA ALA A 7 23.81 24.10 27.10
C ALA A 7 23.12 24.48 25.79
N ALA A 8 22.70 25.74 25.67
CA ALA A 8 22.52 26.33 24.35
C ALA A 8 23.92 26.67 23.85
N SER A 9 24.57 25.74 23.16
CA SER A 9 25.73 26.08 22.34
C SER A 9 25.23 26.79 21.09
N GLU A 10 25.94 27.86 20.78
CA GLU A 10 25.81 28.75 19.63
C GLU A 10 25.44 28.01 18.34
N ALA A 11 24.68 28.70 17.49
CA ALA A 11 24.35 28.19 16.17
C ALA A 11 25.64 27.74 15.46
N ASP A 12 25.69 26.45 15.09
CA ASP A 12 26.52 26.06 13.96
C ASP A 12 26.14 26.99 12.81
N ASP A 13 27.15 27.66 12.24
CA ASP A 13 26.98 28.44 11.03
C ASP A 13 26.29 27.54 10.02
N ALA A 14 25.01 27.81 9.77
CA ALA A 14 24.29 27.14 8.71
C ALA A 14 25.07 27.47 7.44
N THR A 15 25.74 26.45 6.89
CA THR A 15 26.29 26.49 5.56
C THR A 15 25.11 26.59 4.60
N GLU A 16 24.58 27.81 4.46
CA GLU A 16 23.58 28.18 3.47
C GLU A 16 24.16 27.75 2.13
N PHE A 17 23.70 26.58 1.66
CA PHE A 17 24.06 26.06 0.37
C PHE A 17 23.41 26.98 -0.66
N LYS A 18 24.16 27.99 -1.10
CA LYS A 18 23.64 28.96 -2.06
C LYS A 18 23.37 28.25 -3.37
N VAL A 19 22.17 28.48 -3.91
CA VAL A 19 21.78 27.99 -5.24
C VAL A 19 22.82 28.44 -6.26
N ASP A 20 23.61 27.48 -6.75
CA ASP A 20 24.63 27.75 -7.76
C ASP A 20 23.97 27.98 -9.12
N VAL A 21 23.64 29.23 -9.40
CA VAL A 21 23.01 29.67 -10.66
C VAL A 21 23.91 29.47 -11.89
N ALA A 22 25.15 29.01 -11.74
CA ALA A 22 26.00 28.59 -12.86
C ALA A 22 25.92 27.07 -13.13
N GLN A 23 25.25 26.28 -12.28
CA GLN A 23 25.05 24.85 -12.56
C GLN A 23 24.04 24.63 -13.70
N PRO A 24 24.36 23.73 -14.65
CA PRO A 24 23.44 23.38 -15.73
C PRO A 24 22.07 22.98 -15.20
N GLY A 25 21.06 23.79 -15.50
CA GLY A 25 19.68 23.53 -15.12
C GLY A 25 19.25 24.11 -13.77
N VAL A 26 20.12 24.79 -13.02
CA VAL A 26 19.76 25.53 -11.78
C VAL A 26 19.73 27.05 -12.03
N GLY A 27 20.59 27.54 -12.94
CA GLY A 27 20.47 28.86 -13.54
C GLY A 27 20.79 28.85 -15.04
N ASP A 28 20.58 30.00 -15.69
CA ASP A 28 20.58 30.18 -17.15
C ASP A 28 19.61 29.25 -17.93
N GLY A 29 18.36 29.21 -17.44
CA GLY A 29 17.20 28.72 -18.20
C GLY A 29 16.85 29.53 -19.46
N VAL A 30 17.71 30.47 -19.88
CA VAL A 30 17.59 31.29 -21.11
C VAL A 30 17.39 30.43 -22.36
N LYS A 31 18.07 29.29 -22.46
CA LYS A 31 17.94 28.37 -23.60
C LYS A 31 16.57 27.67 -23.68
N TYR A 32 15.81 27.66 -22.58
CA TYR A 32 14.56 26.90 -22.47
C TYR A 32 13.35 27.74 -22.07
N GLY A 33 13.50 29.05 -21.78
CA GLY A 33 12.38 29.95 -21.48
C GLY A 33 11.79 29.81 -20.06
N ILE A 34 12.58 29.37 -19.08
CA ILE A 34 12.29 29.61 -17.66
C ILE A 34 13.32 30.62 -17.17
N ASN A 35 12.87 31.82 -16.81
CA ASN A 35 13.70 32.86 -16.22
C ASN A 35 13.28 33.06 -14.77
N ILE A 36 14.05 32.51 -13.84
CA ILE A 36 13.81 32.66 -12.41
C ILE A 36 14.73 33.79 -11.93
N PRO A 37 14.20 34.85 -11.30
CA PRO A 37 15.02 35.91 -10.75
C PRO A 37 16.06 35.34 -9.78
N LYS A 38 17.31 35.76 -9.91
CA LYS A 38 18.40 35.34 -9.02
C LYS A 38 18.03 35.58 -7.54
N GLU A 39 17.44 36.74 -7.25
CA GLU A 39 16.95 37.11 -5.91
C GLU A 39 15.86 36.16 -5.36
N TYR A 40 15.11 35.48 -6.23
CA TYR A 40 14.15 34.46 -5.79
C TYR A 40 14.87 33.17 -5.41
N LEU A 41 15.82 32.71 -6.23
CA LEU A 41 16.62 31.52 -5.94
C LEU A 41 17.47 31.69 -4.68
N GLU A 42 18.06 32.87 -4.47
CA GLU A 42 18.84 33.19 -3.26
C GLU A 42 18.01 33.26 -1.97
N ARG A 43 16.67 33.28 -2.05
CA ARG A 43 15.75 33.22 -0.90
C ARG A 43 15.27 31.81 -0.55
N LEU A 44 15.49 30.83 -1.43
CA LEU A 44 15.08 29.45 -1.18
C LEU A 44 16.06 28.78 -0.23
N TRP A 45 15.52 28.09 0.78
CA TRP A 45 16.30 27.10 1.52
C TRP A 45 16.61 25.94 0.58
N VAL A 46 17.88 25.57 0.46
CA VAL A 46 18.32 24.39 -0.29
C VAL A 46 18.66 23.29 0.69
N ASP A 47 18.25 22.07 0.37
CA ASP A 47 18.54 20.90 1.19
C ASP A 47 20.03 20.51 1.08
N PRO A 48 20.84 20.61 2.16
CA PRO A 48 22.25 20.27 2.11
C PRO A 48 22.48 18.75 1.98
N ASP A 49 21.55 17.93 2.45
CA ASP A 49 21.66 16.45 2.42
C ASP A 49 21.12 15.88 1.09
N PHE A 50 20.30 16.66 0.37
CA PHE A 50 19.72 16.24 -0.92
C PHE A 50 19.77 17.37 -1.96
N PRO A 51 20.98 17.85 -2.31
CA PRO A 51 21.17 19.06 -3.10
C PRO A 51 20.70 18.89 -4.55
N PRO A 52 20.21 19.97 -5.22
CA PRO A 52 19.61 19.96 -6.56
C PRO A 52 20.65 19.69 -7.67
N THR A 53 21.17 18.47 -7.71
CA THR A 53 22.33 18.07 -8.51
C THR A 53 22.21 16.63 -9.01
N HIS A 54 23.16 16.20 -9.85
CA HIS A 54 23.26 14.81 -10.33
C HIS A 54 23.37 13.75 -9.21
N VAL A 55 23.85 14.12 -8.02
CA VAL A 55 23.97 13.22 -6.86
C VAL A 55 22.59 12.76 -6.39
N SER A 56 21.66 13.70 -6.16
CA SER A 56 20.27 13.40 -5.76
C SER A 56 19.46 12.71 -6.86
N LEU A 57 19.88 12.83 -8.12
CA LEU A 57 19.34 12.01 -9.22
C LEU A 57 19.91 10.58 -9.26
N GLY A 58 20.98 10.30 -8.52
CA GLY A 58 21.68 9.01 -8.53
C GLY A 58 22.49 8.75 -9.81
N LEU A 59 22.86 9.81 -10.53
CA LEU A 59 23.63 9.72 -11.77
C LEU A 59 25.13 9.91 -11.49
N ALA A 60 25.98 9.02 -12.02
CA ALA A 60 27.42 9.27 -11.98
C ALA A 60 27.75 10.49 -12.86
N LYS A 61 28.68 11.34 -12.43
CA LYS A 61 29.06 12.60 -13.11
C LYS A 61 29.44 12.43 -14.59
N GLU A 62 29.94 11.26 -14.95
CA GLU A 62 30.35 10.85 -16.31
C GLU A 62 29.27 10.02 -17.04
N LYS A 63 28.23 9.56 -16.33
CA LYS A 63 27.07 8.84 -16.86
C LYS A 63 25.78 9.60 -16.58
N ALA A 64 25.69 10.81 -17.16
CA ALA A 64 24.39 11.45 -17.43
C ALA A 64 23.54 10.66 -18.47
N LEU A 65 23.97 9.45 -18.85
CA LEU A 65 23.17 8.37 -19.40
C LEU A 65 22.21 7.80 -18.36
N SER A 66 21.26 8.66 -17.97
CA SER A 66 19.87 8.34 -17.70
C SER A 66 19.49 7.30 -16.63
N VAL A 67 18.53 7.67 -15.79
CA VAL A 67 17.49 6.71 -15.41
C VAL A 67 16.61 6.49 -16.66
N ALA A 68 16.42 5.23 -17.07
CA ALA A 68 15.54 4.77 -18.16
C ALA A 68 15.71 5.42 -19.56
N GLY A 69 16.90 5.89 -19.94
CA GLY A 69 17.19 6.49 -21.26
C GLY A 69 16.80 7.95 -21.45
N ARG A 70 16.01 8.55 -20.53
CA ARG A 70 15.26 9.80 -20.80
C ARG A 70 15.89 11.08 -20.23
N LEU A 71 16.56 11.00 -19.08
CA LEU A 71 17.05 12.14 -18.28
C LEU A 71 18.24 12.96 -18.83
N VAL A 72 18.47 12.90 -20.15
CA VAL A 72 19.67 13.46 -20.80
C VAL A 72 19.67 15.00 -20.83
N ASN A 73 18.49 15.64 -20.74
CA ASN A 73 18.33 17.08 -20.64
C ASN A 73 17.36 17.42 -19.48
N HIS A 74 17.88 17.74 -18.30
CA HIS A 74 17.06 18.10 -17.14
C HIS A 74 17.46 19.46 -16.54
N ALA A 75 16.56 20.03 -15.76
CA ALA A 75 16.80 21.20 -14.91
C ALA A 75 16.14 21.00 -13.55
N TRP A 76 16.57 21.75 -12.54
CA TRP A 76 15.93 21.82 -11.22
C TRP A 76 15.14 23.12 -11.14
N CYS A 77 13.82 23.01 -10.97
CA CYS A 77 12.90 24.13 -10.97
C CYS A 77 12.10 24.16 -9.66
N PRO A 78 11.93 25.33 -9.01
CA PRO A 78 10.96 25.47 -7.92
C PRO A 78 9.57 25.01 -8.39
N ILE A 79 8.87 24.21 -7.58
CA ILE A 79 7.49 23.78 -7.87
C ILE A 79 6.59 24.99 -8.22
N SER A 80 6.76 26.10 -7.48
CA SER A 80 6.09 27.39 -7.68
C SER A 80 6.39 28.09 -9.01
N TYR A 81 7.44 27.71 -9.74
CA TYR A 81 7.75 28.20 -11.09
C TYR A 81 7.35 27.20 -12.19
N SER A 82 7.31 25.91 -11.88
CA SER A 82 6.76 24.89 -12.79
C SER A 82 5.23 24.93 -12.86
N LYS A 83 4.57 25.19 -11.73
CA LYS A 83 3.10 25.16 -11.56
C LYS A 83 2.65 26.32 -10.65
N PRO A 84 2.76 27.59 -11.09
CA PRO A 84 2.60 28.78 -10.22
C PRO A 84 1.22 28.93 -9.58
N ASP A 85 0.17 28.51 -10.28
CA ASP A 85 -1.22 28.68 -9.82
C ASP A 85 -1.74 27.50 -8.97
N LEU A 86 -0.95 26.43 -8.78
CA LEU A 86 -1.37 25.25 -8.04
C LEU A 86 -0.94 25.33 -6.55
N PRO A 87 -1.86 25.09 -5.60
CA PRO A 87 -1.52 24.99 -4.19
C PRO A 87 -0.89 23.63 -3.85
N LEU A 88 -0.18 23.55 -2.72
CA LEU A 88 0.33 22.28 -2.19
C LEU A 88 -0.81 21.27 -2.00
N PHE A 89 -1.93 21.71 -1.43
CA PHE A 89 -3.19 20.97 -1.35
C PHE A 89 -4.35 21.88 -1.77
N ALA A 90 -5.21 21.42 -2.66
CA ALA A 90 -6.39 22.16 -3.12
C ALA A 90 -7.59 22.06 -2.15
N GLY A 91 -7.59 21.05 -1.28
CA GLY A 91 -8.66 20.80 -0.33
C GLY A 91 -8.53 19.42 0.30
N THR A 92 -9.54 18.58 0.11
CA THR A 92 -9.39 17.11 0.20
C THR A 92 -8.51 16.66 -0.96
N ILE A 93 -7.59 15.73 -0.71
CA ILE A 93 -6.76 15.15 -1.77
C ILE A 93 -7.63 14.43 -2.78
N ASP A 94 -7.36 14.66 -4.06
CA ASP A 94 -8.02 13.97 -5.17
C ASP A 94 -7.07 12.89 -5.72
N PRO A 95 -7.34 11.59 -5.51
CA PRO A 95 -6.49 10.52 -6.02
C PRO A 95 -6.47 10.41 -7.56
N THR A 96 -7.36 11.12 -8.28
CA THR A 96 -7.28 11.30 -9.75
C THR A 96 -6.17 12.28 -10.17
N SER A 97 -5.62 13.07 -9.23
CA SER A 97 -4.60 14.09 -9.53
C SER A 97 -3.21 13.53 -9.82
N LEU A 98 -3.03 12.20 -9.74
CA LEU A 98 -1.77 11.51 -9.96
C LEU A 98 -1.64 11.04 -11.42
N GLY A 99 -0.47 11.29 -12.01
CA GLY A 99 -0.06 10.71 -13.27
C GLY A 99 1.45 10.45 -13.24
N GLN A 100 1.86 9.23 -13.58
CA GLN A 100 3.28 8.85 -13.61
C GLN A 100 4.03 9.57 -14.74
N GLY A 101 5.25 9.97 -14.44
CA GLY A 101 6.21 10.58 -15.34
C GLY A 101 7.07 9.54 -16.07
N ALA A 102 8.38 9.79 -16.12
CA ALA A 102 9.31 9.13 -17.03
C ALA A 102 10.13 7.98 -16.44
N LEU A 103 9.97 7.64 -15.15
CA LEU A 103 10.78 6.64 -14.42
C LEU A 103 9.98 5.34 -14.14
N GLY A 104 10.68 4.25 -13.80
CA GLY A 104 10.12 2.94 -13.45
C GLY A 104 9.63 2.84 -12.00
N ASP A 105 8.93 3.86 -11.51
CA ASP A 105 8.44 4.06 -10.14
C ASP A 105 6.95 3.71 -9.98
N CYS A 106 6.36 2.97 -10.93
CA CYS A 106 4.96 2.56 -10.90
C CYS A 106 4.55 1.92 -9.56
N TRP A 107 5.49 1.25 -8.86
CA TRP A 107 5.29 0.72 -7.52
C TRP A 107 5.04 1.83 -6.46
N LEU A 108 5.81 2.91 -6.49
CA LEU A 108 5.68 4.04 -5.56
C LEU A 108 4.46 4.88 -5.93
N ILE A 109 4.22 5.15 -7.21
CA ILE A 109 3.01 5.87 -7.64
C ILE A 109 1.75 5.08 -7.27
N THR A 110 1.76 3.75 -7.36
CA THR A 110 0.65 2.90 -6.86
C THR A 110 0.52 2.97 -5.34
N ALA A 111 1.62 2.98 -4.59
CA ALA A 111 1.59 3.14 -3.13
C ALA A 111 1.02 4.50 -2.71
N ILE A 112 1.41 5.56 -3.41
CA ILE A 112 0.90 6.93 -3.20
C ILE A 112 -0.57 7.03 -3.62
N SER A 113 -0.98 6.41 -4.73
CA SER A 113 -2.36 6.41 -5.22
C SER A 113 -3.31 5.70 -4.25
N THR A 114 -2.92 4.51 -3.77
CA THR A 114 -3.68 3.78 -2.74
C THR A 114 -3.74 4.54 -1.41
N MET A 115 -2.67 5.24 -1.00
CA MET A 115 -2.70 6.13 0.17
C MET A 115 -3.59 7.36 -0.04
N ALA A 116 -3.64 7.91 -1.25
CA ALA A 116 -4.46 9.08 -1.60
C ALA A 116 -5.97 8.79 -1.56
N GLU A 117 -6.38 7.52 -1.65
CA GLU A 117 -7.74 7.09 -1.36
C GLU A 117 -8.15 7.28 0.11
N TYR A 118 -7.21 7.58 1.01
CA TYR A 118 -7.47 7.99 2.40
C TYR A 118 -6.88 9.39 2.65
N PRO A 119 -7.52 10.48 2.16
CA PRO A 119 -6.94 11.82 2.11
C PRO A 119 -6.32 12.30 3.42
N GLU A 120 -7.02 12.16 4.55
CA GLU A 120 -6.50 12.62 5.85
C GLU A 120 -5.26 11.82 6.29
N SER A 121 -5.22 10.52 5.98
CA SER A 121 -4.07 9.65 6.28
C SER A 121 -2.84 9.93 5.44
N LEU A 122 -2.99 10.38 4.19
CA LEU A 122 -1.86 10.86 3.38
C LEU A 122 -1.46 12.27 3.83
N LYS A 123 -2.45 13.16 4.01
CA LYS A 123 -2.23 14.57 4.35
C LYS A 123 -1.54 14.74 5.69
N GLN A 124 -1.78 13.87 6.68
CA GLN A 124 -1.14 13.95 8.00
C GLN A 124 0.39 13.80 7.93
N LEU A 125 0.94 13.08 6.92
CA LEU A 125 2.38 12.90 6.73
C LEU A 125 3.10 14.25 6.55
N PHE A 126 2.44 15.23 5.94
CA PHE A 126 3.02 16.55 5.71
C PHE A 126 2.95 17.39 6.98
N LEU A 127 4.07 17.79 7.56
CA LEU A 127 4.07 18.83 8.59
C LEU A 127 3.86 20.21 7.95
N THR A 128 4.46 20.44 6.77
CA THR A 128 4.22 21.63 5.94
C THR A 128 2.95 21.48 5.10
N LYS A 129 1.86 22.17 5.45
CA LYS A 129 0.55 22.08 4.75
C LYS A 129 0.32 23.10 3.63
N LYS A 130 1.23 24.06 3.42
CA LYS A 130 1.11 25.14 2.44
C LYS A 130 2.48 25.51 1.86
N HIS A 131 2.50 26.14 0.69
CA HIS A 131 3.69 26.83 0.21
C HIS A 131 4.14 27.91 1.22
N ASN A 132 5.45 28.15 1.23
CA ASN A 132 6.11 29.13 2.08
C ASN A 132 7.24 29.80 1.29
N GLU A 133 7.65 30.99 1.74
CA GLU A 133 8.55 31.86 0.97
C GLU A 133 9.97 31.32 0.81
N ILE A 134 10.40 30.41 1.69
CA ILE A 134 11.71 29.74 1.63
C ILE A 134 11.67 28.41 0.88
N GLY A 135 10.51 27.95 0.44
CA GLY A 135 10.35 26.69 -0.30
C GLY A 135 10.71 25.42 0.47
N GLN A 136 10.71 25.41 1.80
CA GLN A 136 11.02 24.22 2.60
C GLN A 136 9.76 23.42 2.94
N TYR A 137 9.78 22.10 2.73
CA TYR A 137 8.72 21.19 3.17
C TYR A 137 9.27 20.16 4.13
N VAL A 138 8.46 19.79 5.13
CA VAL A 138 8.79 18.75 6.09
C VAL A 138 7.69 17.70 6.10
N LEU A 139 8.08 16.43 5.98
CA LEU A 139 7.20 15.27 5.95
C LEU A 139 7.69 14.24 6.97
N ARG A 140 6.76 13.60 7.68
CA ARG A 140 7.04 12.48 8.56
C ARG A 140 6.91 11.19 7.78
N LEU A 141 8.04 10.51 7.57
CA LEU A 141 8.14 9.21 6.91
C LEU A 141 8.82 8.22 7.85
N TYR A 142 8.55 6.93 7.66
CA TYR A 142 9.13 5.86 8.46
C TYR A 142 10.34 5.25 7.75
N ASP A 143 11.47 5.22 8.42
CA ASP A 143 12.64 4.47 7.98
C ASP A 143 12.49 3.00 8.40
N ALA A 144 12.52 2.10 7.41
CA ALA A 144 12.40 0.66 7.63
C ALA A 144 13.72 -0.03 7.97
N GLU A 145 14.87 0.62 7.74
CA GLU A 145 16.20 0.12 8.09
C GLU A 145 16.48 0.38 9.59
N ASP A 146 16.33 1.63 10.03
CA ASP A 146 16.53 2.03 11.43
C ASP A 146 15.28 1.82 12.31
N GLY A 147 14.09 1.68 11.70
CA GLY A 147 12.85 1.35 12.40
C GLY A 147 12.19 2.53 13.14
N GLU A 148 12.41 3.76 12.66
CA GLU A 148 11.93 4.98 13.32
C GLU A 148 11.23 5.97 12.38
N TRP A 149 10.56 6.97 12.96
CA TRP A 149 9.87 8.03 12.20
C TRP A 149 10.74 9.27 12.09
N LEU A 150 11.10 9.63 10.85
CA LEU A 150 11.95 10.76 10.52
C LEU A 150 11.13 11.95 10.00
N ASP A 151 11.44 13.16 10.48
CA ASP A 151 10.92 14.42 9.93
C ASP A 151 11.80 14.86 8.75
N VAL A 152 11.59 14.21 7.60
CA VAL A 152 12.30 14.41 6.34
C VAL A 152 12.01 15.82 5.80
N LYS A 153 13.04 16.67 5.80
CA LYS A 153 13.03 18.01 5.19
C LYS A 153 13.50 17.90 3.74
N VAL A 154 12.80 18.59 2.83
CA VAL A 154 13.17 18.74 1.41
C VAL A 154 12.85 20.16 0.90
N ASP A 155 13.65 20.68 -0.01
CA ASP A 155 13.39 21.98 -0.66
C ASP A 155 12.45 21.87 -1.88
N SER A 156 11.99 23.02 -2.37
CA SER A 156 11.03 23.16 -3.48
C SER A 156 11.56 22.88 -4.88
N LEU A 157 12.87 22.68 -5.06
CA LEU A 157 13.47 22.39 -6.36
C LEU A 157 13.19 20.94 -6.73
N VAL A 158 12.48 20.74 -7.83
CA VAL A 158 12.18 19.42 -8.41
C VAL A 158 12.77 19.32 -9.82
N PRO A 159 13.20 18.12 -10.25
CA PRO A 159 13.73 17.95 -11.58
C PRO A 159 12.61 18.02 -12.63
N ILE A 160 12.89 18.71 -13.74
CA ILE A 160 12.02 18.88 -14.91
C ILE A 160 12.73 18.38 -16.16
N ASP A 161 11.99 17.76 -17.08
CA ASP A 161 12.51 17.31 -18.37
C ASP A 161 12.51 18.48 -19.38
N LEU A 162 13.61 18.60 -20.13
CA LEU A 162 13.81 19.58 -21.18
C LEU A 162 13.91 18.94 -22.58
N GLY A 163 13.83 17.61 -22.67
CA GLY A 163 13.79 16.84 -23.92
C GLY A 163 12.37 16.70 -24.48
N GLY A 164 12.12 17.27 -25.66
CA GLY A 164 10.80 17.22 -26.29
C GLY A 164 10.39 15.79 -26.70
N GLY A 165 9.20 15.36 -26.27
CA GLY A 165 8.60 14.07 -26.66
C GLY A 165 7.11 13.94 -26.36
N MET A 166 6.63 14.52 -25.25
CA MET A 166 5.21 14.59 -24.90
C MET A 166 4.78 16.05 -24.77
N ALA A 167 4.06 16.56 -25.76
CA ALA A 167 3.47 17.89 -25.71
C ALA A 167 2.16 17.88 -24.89
N TYR A 168 2.29 18.08 -23.58
CA TYR A 168 1.24 18.74 -22.79
C TYR A 168 1.73 20.16 -22.45
N GLU A 169 0.80 21.11 -22.38
CA GLU A 169 1.10 22.51 -22.12
C GLU A 169 1.62 22.67 -20.68
N GLY A 170 2.93 22.93 -20.55
CA GLY A 170 3.65 22.93 -19.28
C GLY A 170 4.67 21.80 -19.22
N LYS A 171 5.96 22.16 -19.12
CA LYS A 171 7.08 21.20 -19.17
C LYS A 171 6.93 20.15 -18.06
N PRO A 172 7.02 18.85 -18.36
CA PRO A 172 6.77 17.82 -17.38
C PRO A 172 7.83 17.83 -16.28
N LEU A 173 7.35 17.76 -15.03
CA LEU A 173 8.16 17.26 -13.91
C LEU A 173 8.55 15.81 -14.25
N VAL A 174 9.78 15.40 -13.91
CA VAL A 174 10.31 14.14 -14.45
C VAL A 174 9.55 12.90 -13.94
N TYR A 175 8.94 12.96 -12.75
CA TYR A 175 8.56 11.75 -12.00
C TYR A 175 7.06 11.67 -11.60
N VAL A 176 6.48 12.62 -10.84
CA VAL A 176 5.00 12.81 -10.83
C VAL A 176 4.59 14.07 -11.58
N ASN A 177 3.67 13.95 -12.54
CA ASN A 177 3.00 15.11 -13.13
C ASN A 177 1.64 15.32 -12.45
N PRO A 178 1.43 16.43 -11.72
CA PRO A 178 0.13 16.76 -11.14
C PRO A 178 -0.86 17.02 -12.27
N THR A 179 -1.91 16.21 -12.36
CA THR A 179 -2.75 16.21 -13.57
C THR A 179 -3.62 17.46 -13.67
N LYS A 180 -4.23 17.94 -12.56
CA LYS A 180 -5.09 19.17 -12.61
C LYS A 180 -5.08 20.16 -11.43
N GLN A 181 -4.85 19.80 -10.15
CA GLN A 181 -5.27 20.69 -9.04
C GLN A 181 -4.28 20.97 -7.90
N GLU A 182 -3.25 20.15 -7.65
CA GLU A 182 -2.36 20.31 -6.47
C GLU A 182 -0.98 19.69 -6.70
N VAL A 183 0.01 20.00 -5.84
CA VAL A 183 1.43 19.64 -6.07
C VAL A 183 2.12 18.87 -4.93
N TRP A 184 1.37 18.41 -3.92
CA TRP A 184 1.92 17.65 -2.78
C TRP A 184 2.69 16.38 -3.19
N MET A 185 2.28 15.71 -4.27
CA MET A 185 2.86 14.45 -4.74
C MET A 185 4.33 14.61 -5.13
N CYS A 186 4.70 15.74 -5.73
CA CYS A 186 6.07 16.05 -6.11
C CYS A 186 6.99 16.22 -4.88
N VAL A 187 6.43 16.72 -3.78
CA VAL A 187 7.14 16.90 -2.51
C VAL A 187 7.28 15.55 -1.77
N LEU A 188 6.21 14.74 -1.73
CA LEU A 188 6.24 13.41 -1.13
C LEU A 188 7.25 12.49 -1.84
N GLU A 189 7.20 12.46 -3.16
CA GLU A 189 8.14 11.69 -3.97
C GLU A 189 9.59 12.15 -3.74
N LYS A 190 9.87 13.47 -3.69
CA LYS A 190 11.21 13.97 -3.36
C LYS A 190 11.65 13.54 -1.95
N ALA A 191 10.75 13.56 -0.97
CA ALA A 191 11.05 13.10 0.38
C ALA A 191 11.33 11.58 0.45
N VAL A 192 10.60 10.77 -0.32
CA VAL A 192 10.89 9.33 -0.48
C VAL A 192 12.21 9.11 -1.23
N ALA A 193 12.50 9.88 -2.29
CA ALA A 193 13.79 9.84 -2.99
C ALA A 193 14.97 10.17 -2.07
N LYS A 194 14.80 11.13 -1.15
CA LYS A 194 15.79 11.47 -0.10
C LYS A 194 15.95 10.32 0.90
N LEU A 195 14.86 9.77 1.41
CA LEU A 195 14.87 8.62 2.34
C LEU A 195 15.58 7.39 1.73
N PHE A 196 15.43 7.18 0.42
CA PHE A 196 16.08 6.10 -0.33
C PHE A 196 17.45 6.50 -0.92
N GLY A 197 17.95 7.71 -0.62
CA GLY A 197 19.25 8.24 -1.00
C GLY A 197 19.35 8.89 -2.39
N SER A 198 18.52 8.52 -3.38
CA SER A 198 18.39 9.24 -4.66
C SER A 198 17.16 8.83 -5.47
N TYR A 199 16.77 9.65 -6.46
CA TYR A 199 15.71 9.28 -7.41
C TYR A 199 16.01 8.00 -8.21
N ALA A 200 17.29 7.68 -8.52
CA ALA A 200 17.63 6.44 -9.19
C ALA A 200 17.27 5.19 -8.36
N GLN A 201 17.28 5.29 -7.03
CA GLN A 201 16.94 4.20 -6.12
C GLN A 201 15.43 3.92 -6.07
N LEU A 202 14.60 4.77 -6.70
CA LEU A 202 13.17 4.51 -6.89
C LEU A 202 12.87 3.64 -8.12
N ASN A 203 13.87 3.33 -8.95
CA ASN A 203 13.70 2.53 -10.16
C ASN A 203 13.64 1.03 -9.85
N GLY A 204 12.42 0.49 -9.81
CA GLY A 204 12.16 -0.92 -9.49
C GLY A 204 12.08 -1.19 -7.98
N GLY A 205 10.87 -1.41 -7.48
CA GLY A 205 10.59 -1.68 -6.07
C GLY A 205 9.27 -2.42 -5.88
N LEU A 206 8.83 -2.56 -4.64
CA LEU A 206 7.56 -3.20 -4.26
C LEU A 206 6.61 -2.16 -3.66
N VAL A 207 5.34 -2.19 -4.04
CA VAL A 207 4.31 -1.23 -3.54
C VAL A 207 4.30 -1.20 -2.01
N GLY A 208 4.41 -2.39 -1.40
CA GLY A 208 4.54 -2.55 0.05
C GLY A 208 5.65 -1.72 0.70
N THR A 209 6.81 -1.51 0.07
CA THR A 209 7.88 -0.69 0.64
C THR A 209 7.47 0.79 0.76
N GLY A 210 6.69 1.29 -0.21
CA GLY A 210 6.15 2.65 -0.18
C GLY A 210 5.09 2.81 0.89
N TRP A 211 4.25 1.79 1.08
CA TRP A 211 3.33 1.73 2.22
C TRP A 211 4.06 1.71 3.56
N THR A 212 5.13 0.93 3.72
CA THR A 212 5.94 0.93 4.95
C THR A 212 6.46 2.34 5.25
N ALA A 213 7.05 3.02 4.26
CA ALA A 213 7.58 4.38 4.43
C ALA A 213 6.50 5.43 4.79
N MET A 214 5.26 5.22 4.35
CA MET A 214 4.13 6.13 4.64
C MET A 214 3.29 5.75 5.88
N THR A 215 3.41 4.53 6.40
CA THR A 215 2.50 4.04 7.47
C THR A 215 3.22 3.45 8.68
N GLY A 216 4.50 3.11 8.56
CA GLY A 216 5.27 2.35 9.56
C GLY A 216 4.87 0.86 9.66
N CYS A 217 3.90 0.39 8.89
CA CYS A 217 3.46 -1.00 8.94
C CYS A 217 4.25 -1.90 7.98
N THR A 218 4.75 -3.01 8.53
CA THR A 218 5.50 -4.04 7.80
C THR A 218 4.70 -5.33 7.57
N ASP A 219 3.47 -5.43 8.08
CA ASP A 219 2.57 -6.58 7.87
C ASP A 219 1.91 -6.50 6.49
N ILE A 220 2.67 -6.93 5.48
CA ILE A 220 2.27 -6.95 4.07
C ILE A 220 2.02 -8.40 3.64
N GLN A 221 0.77 -8.72 3.34
CA GLN A 221 0.39 -10.01 2.77
C GLN A 221 0.48 -9.98 1.25
N ASN A 222 1.01 -11.06 0.69
CA ASN A 222 1.21 -11.23 -0.74
C ASN A 222 0.39 -12.44 -1.21
N TYR A 223 -0.22 -12.33 -2.38
CA TYR A 223 -0.99 -13.40 -3.01
C TYR A 223 -0.53 -13.59 -4.46
N GLU A 224 -0.55 -14.84 -4.91
CA GLU A 224 -0.18 -15.23 -6.27
C GLU A 224 -1.38 -15.89 -6.97
N GLY A 225 -1.72 -15.38 -8.15
CA GLY A 225 -2.80 -15.87 -9.01
C GLY A 225 -2.24 -16.73 -10.15
N ASN A 226 -3.02 -17.71 -10.60
CA ASN A 226 -2.66 -18.62 -11.69
C ASN A 226 -3.62 -18.57 -12.90
N GLY A 227 -4.42 -17.50 -13.03
CA GLY A 227 -5.41 -17.34 -14.12
C GLY A 227 -6.79 -17.92 -13.83
N GLU A 228 -6.99 -18.56 -12.67
CA GLU A 228 -8.29 -19.07 -12.20
C GLU A 228 -8.46 -18.91 -10.67
N THR A 229 -7.39 -19.10 -9.92
CA THR A 229 -7.38 -19.13 -8.45
C THR A 229 -6.22 -18.30 -7.88
N PHE A 230 -6.32 -17.91 -6.61
CA PHE A 230 -5.28 -17.21 -5.86
C PHE A 230 -4.84 -18.01 -4.62
N LYS A 231 -3.55 -17.94 -4.27
CA LYS A 231 -3.01 -18.47 -3.00
C LYS A 231 -2.26 -17.39 -2.22
N LYS A 232 -2.31 -17.45 -0.90
CA LYS A 232 -1.48 -16.62 -0.01
C LYS A 232 -0.04 -17.09 -0.07
N LEU A 233 0.89 -16.20 -0.43
CA LEU A 233 2.32 -16.41 -0.30
C LEU A 233 2.77 -16.23 1.16
N ARG A 234 3.86 -16.91 1.55
CA ARG A 234 4.44 -16.78 2.89
C ARG A 234 5.13 -15.42 3.04
N SER A 235 5.03 -14.82 4.22
CA SER A 235 5.83 -13.66 4.61
C SER A 235 7.18 -14.11 5.20
N GLY A 236 8.17 -13.21 5.26
CA GLY A 236 9.48 -13.51 5.84
C GLY A 236 9.42 -13.93 7.33
N PHE A 237 8.39 -13.50 8.05
CA PHE A 237 8.17 -13.85 9.47
C PHE A 237 7.62 -15.27 9.65
N ASP A 238 6.87 -15.79 8.68
CA ASP A 238 6.32 -17.16 8.71
C ASP A 238 7.41 -18.24 8.61
N LEU A 239 8.55 -17.91 7.98
CA LEU A 239 9.64 -18.84 7.68
C LEU A 239 10.52 -19.20 8.90
N GLN A 240 10.49 -18.41 9.98
CA GLN A 240 11.40 -18.58 11.11
C GLN A 240 10.84 -19.43 12.26
N LEU A 241 9.56 -19.82 12.22
CA LEU A 241 8.82 -20.32 13.39
C LEU A 241 8.43 -21.81 13.35
N LEU A 242 8.64 -22.53 12.25
CA LEU A 242 7.95 -23.80 11.99
C LEU A 242 8.86 -24.91 11.42
N ASP A 243 8.47 -26.16 11.72
CA ASP A 243 9.22 -27.38 11.41
C ASP A 243 8.93 -27.89 9.99
N ALA A 244 9.97 -28.40 9.31
CA ALA A 244 9.97 -28.67 7.87
C ALA A 244 9.04 -29.81 7.44
N GLU A 245 8.66 -30.71 8.34
CA GLU A 245 7.66 -31.76 8.05
C GLU A 245 6.22 -31.25 8.18
N TRP A 246 5.95 -30.32 9.10
CA TRP A 246 4.63 -29.68 9.23
C TRP A 246 4.30 -28.85 7.96
N ASP A 247 5.31 -28.21 7.39
CA ASP A 247 5.14 -27.35 6.23
C ASP A 247 4.76 -28.10 4.94
N LYS A 248 5.20 -29.35 4.76
CA LYS A 248 4.76 -30.19 3.62
C LYS A 248 3.28 -30.58 3.71
N GLN A 249 2.73 -30.63 4.93
CA GLN A 249 1.30 -30.83 5.15
C GLN A 249 0.55 -29.53 4.79
N ARG A 250 1.03 -28.37 5.26
CA ARG A 250 0.39 -27.07 5.01
C ARG A 250 0.54 -26.53 3.59
N GLU A 251 1.56 -26.92 2.83
CA GLU A 251 1.61 -26.61 1.38
C GLU A 251 0.40 -27.19 0.62
N LYS A 252 -0.26 -28.22 1.14
CA LYS A 252 -1.56 -28.71 0.64
C LYS A 252 -2.77 -27.98 1.24
N GLU A 253 -2.60 -27.26 2.35
CA GLU A 253 -3.67 -26.54 3.09
C GLU A 253 -3.69 -25.02 2.83
N HIS A 254 -2.66 -24.45 2.19
CA HIS A 254 -2.74 -23.14 1.51
C HIS A 254 -3.65 -23.29 0.29
N ALA A 255 -4.96 -23.45 0.56
CA ALA A 255 -5.97 -23.72 -0.45
C ALA A 255 -5.92 -22.66 -1.55
N LEU A 256 -5.91 -23.13 -2.80
CA LEU A 256 -6.20 -22.32 -3.96
C LEU A 256 -7.61 -21.77 -3.77
N MET A 257 -7.72 -20.47 -3.51
CA MET A 257 -8.99 -19.78 -3.38
C MET A 257 -9.54 -19.54 -4.78
N ASN A 258 -10.75 -20.02 -5.04
CA ASN A 258 -11.46 -19.66 -6.26
C ASN A 258 -11.88 -18.18 -6.24
N ALA A 259 -12.44 -17.69 -7.36
CA ALA A 259 -12.82 -16.28 -7.50
C ALA A 259 -13.78 -15.78 -6.41
N GLU A 260 -14.75 -16.58 -5.96
CA GLU A 260 -15.68 -16.21 -4.88
C GLU A 260 -14.95 -16.16 -3.53
N GLU A 261 -14.16 -17.19 -3.20
CA GLU A 261 -13.40 -17.24 -1.94
C GLU A 261 -12.39 -16.09 -1.84
N PHE A 262 -11.70 -15.77 -2.93
CA PHE A 262 -10.74 -14.68 -2.97
C PHE A 262 -11.42 -13.31 -2.96
N PHE A 263 -12.57 -13.15 -3.63
CA PHE A 263 -13.39 -11.95 -3.53
C PHE A 263 -13.83 -11.69 -2.08
N LYS A 264 -14.31 -12.70 -1.34
CA LYS A 264 -14.70 -12.54 0.08
C LYS A 264 -13.54 -12.08 0.96
N LEU A 265 -12.31 -12.49 0.64
CA LEU A 265 -11.11 -12.06 1.35
C LEU A 265 -10.76 -10.59 1.04
N LEU A 266 -10.84 -10.18 -0.23
CA LEU A 266 -10.69 -8.77 -0.61
C LEU A 266 -11.80 -7.90 0.00
N ASP A 267 -13.03 -8.42 0.12
CA ASP A 267 -14.15 -7.73 0.76
C ASP A 267 -13.95 -7.58 2.28
N GLU A 268 -13.29 -8.52 2.96
CA GLU A 268 -12.88 -8.33 4.36
C GLU A 268 -11.83 -7.21 4.46
N PHE A 269 -10.80 -7.23 3.62
CA PHE A 269 -9.71 -6.25 3.67
C PHE A 269 -10.17 -4.82 3.36
N ASP A 270 -10.95 -4.65 2.29
CA ASP A 270 -11.52 -3.37 1.90
C ASP A 270 -12.46 -2.82 3.00
N GLY A 271 -13.32 -3.66 3.56
CA GLY A 271 -14.21 -3.28 4.66
C GLY A 271 -13.47 -2.96 5.97
N ARG A 272 -12.22 -3.39 6.11
CA ARG A 272 -11.31 -3.00 7.21
C ARG A 272 -10.42 -1.79 6.88
N HIS A 273 -10.64 -1.16 5.73
CA HIS A 273 -9.87 -0.03 5.20
C HIS A 273 -8.37 -0.36 5.03
N PHE A 274 -8.06 -1.58 4.56
CA PHE A 274 -6.68 -1.96 4.24
C PHE A 274 -6.28 -1.45 2.85
N LEU A 275 -5.02 -1.09 2.68
CA LEU A 275 -4.48 -0.75 1.36
C LEU A 275 -4.24 -2.02 0.55
N MET A 276 -4.62 -1.99 -0.72
CA MET A 276 -4.54 -3.13 -1.61
C MET A 276 -4.10 -2.70 -3.01
N CYS A 277 -3.25 -3.52 -3.63
CA CYS A 277 -2.84 -3.34 -5.03
C CYS A 277 -2.75 -4.69 -5.74
N CYS A 278 -2.83 -4.69 -7.07
CA CYS A 278 -2.64 -5.87 -7.89
C CYS A 278 -1.73 -5.61 -9.09
N GLY A 279 -1.27 -6.66 -9.75
CA GLY A 279 -0.39 -6.56 -10.90
C GLY A 279 -0.35 -7.81 -11.77
N ILE A 280 0.13 -7.60 -13.01
CA ILE A 280 0.14 -8.62 -14.06
C ILE A 280 1.59 -8.92 -14.47
N ILE A 281 2.10 -10.07 -14.03
CA ILE A 281 3.40 -10.61 -14.41
C ILE A 281 3.15 -11.55 -15.59
N ALA A 282 3.58 -11.17 -16.80
CA ALA A 282 3.17 -11.84 -18.03
C ALA A 282 3.43 -13.36 -18.00
N LYS A 283 4.66 -13.76 -17.64
CA LYS A 283 5.09 -15.17 -17.47
C LYS A 283 4.27 -16.00 -16.46
N LYS A 284 3.47 -15.38 -15.58
CA LYS A 284 2.67 -16.08 -14.57
C LYS A 284 1.19 -16.21 -14.94
N ASN A 285 0.70 -15.51 -15.97
CA ASN A 285 -0.69 -15.65 -16.41
C ASN A 285 -0.78 -16.60 -17.61
N PRO A 286 -1.31 -17.82 -17.47
CA PRO A 286 -1.48 -18.74 -18.60
C PRO A 286 -2.55 -18.29 -19.61
N ASN A 287 -3.37 -17.28 -19.28
CA ASN A 287 -4.36 -16.70 -20.17
C ASN A 287 -3.78 -15.63 -21.12
N LEU A 288 -2.51 -15.23 -20.93
CA LEU A 288 -1.79 -14.38 -21.87
C LEU A 288 -1.23 -15.21 -23.02
N LYS A 289 -1.48 -14.77 -24.27
CA LYS A 289 -0.87 -15.36 -25.47
C LYS A 289 0.64 -15.09 -25.48
N GLU A 290 1.42 -15.98 -26.09
CA GLU A 290 2.90 -16.01 -26.05
C GLU A 290 3.63 -14.75 -26.57
N ASN A 291 2.92 -13.76 -27.13
CA ASN A 291 3.48 -12.56 -27.77
C ASN A 291 3.64 -11.34 -26.84
N VAL A 292 3.73 -11.52 -25.52
CA VAL A 292 4.04 -10.42 -24.59
C VAL A 292 5.54 -10.40 -24.32
N ASP A 293 6.25 -9.48 -24.96
CA ASP A 293 7.72 -9.35 -24.85
C ASP A 293 8.16 -9.14 -23.39
N ASP A 294 8.81 -10.16 -22.82
CA ASP A 294 9.30 -10.08 -21.44
C ASP A 294 10.64 -9.33 -21.32
N GLU A 295 11.37 -9.16 -22.43
CA GLU A 295 12.55 -8.30 -22.53
C GLU A 295 12.18 -6.90 -23.05
N GLY A 296 11.76 -6.00 -22.16
CA GLY A 296 11.40 -4.63 -22.53
C GLY A 296 10.39 -3.94 -21.61
N SER A 297 9.95 -2.77 -22.05
CA SER A 297 8.94 -1.90 -21.42
C SER A 297 7.56 -2.57 -21.24
N GLU A 298 6.66 -1.91 -20.51
CA GLU A 298 5.31 -2.41 -20.21
C GLU A 298 4.51 -2.78 -21.48
N GLY A 299 3.93 -3.98 -21.47
CA GLY A 299 3.20 -4.52 -22.63
C GLY A 299 1.69 -4.42 -22.44
N THR A 300 0.97 -3.89 -23.44
CA THR A 300 -0.50 -3.83 -23.46
C THR A 300 -1.14 -5.18 -23.76
N TRP A 301 -2.18 -5.54 -23.03
CA TRP A 301 -3.09 -6.65 -23.33
C TRP A 301 -4.23 -6.16 -24.25
N GLU A 302 -4.75 -7.08 -25.06
CA GLU A 302 -5.98 -6.98 -25.87
C GLU A 302 -7.19 -6.40 -25.13
N ASN A 303 -7.28 -6.49 -23.79
CA ASN A 303 -8.41 -6.02 -22.98
C ASN A 303 -8.18 -4.68 -22.24
N GLY A 304 -7.21 -3.89 -22.71
CA GLY A 304 -6.88 -2.58 -22.16
C GLY A 304 -5.94 -2.57 -20.95
N LEU A 305 -5.71 -3.72 -20.29
CA LEU A 305 -4.77 -3.84 -19.18
C LEU A 305 -3.30 -3.80 -19.62
N TYR A 306 -2.40 -3.47 -18.69
CA TYR A 306 -0.95 -3.41 -18.89
C TYR A 306 -0.24 -4.45 -18.03
N THR A 307 0.70 -5.16 -18.65
CA THR A 307 1.61 -6.11 -17.99
C THR A 307 2.86 -5.37 -17.48
N LYS A 308 3.48 -5.92 -16.42
CA LYS A 308 4.57 -5.28 -15.64
C LYS A 308 4.14 -3.97 -14.95
N HIS A 309 2.84 -3.73 -14.87
CA HIS A 309 2.23 -2.55 -14.24
C HIS A 309 1.50 -2.91 -12.94
N ALA A 310 1.36 -1.93 -12.04
CA ALA A 310 0.70 -2.07 -10.75
C ALA A 310 -0.57 -1.19 -10.69
N TYR A 311 -1.63 -1.74 -10.11
CA TYR A 311 -2.96 -1.14 -10.05
C TYR A 311 -3.39 -1.04 -8.59
N ALA A 312 -4.07 0.05 -8.23
CA ALA A 312 -4.72 0.15 -6.93
C ALA A 312 -6.03 -0.65 -6.93
N ILE A 313 -6.32 -1.41 -5.86
CA ILE A 313 -7.65 -1.95 -5.61
C ILE A 313 -8.36 -0.96 -4.67
N LEU A 314 -9.40 -0.29 -5.18
CA LEU A 314 -10.12 0.77 -4.47
C LEU A 314 -11.26 0.24 -3.59
N GLY A 315 -11.75 -0.95 -3.92
CA GLY A 315 -12.71 -1.68 -3.09
C GLY A 315 -13.50 -2.74 -3.83
N THR A 316 -14.47 -3.30 -3.13
CA THR A 316 -15.34 -4.39 -3.58
C THR A 316 -16.81 -4.00 -3.50
N TYR A 317 -17.63 -4.65 -4.32
CA TYR A 317 -19.09 -4.57 -4.27
C TYR A 317 -19.69 -5.97 -4.42
N GLU A 318 -20.66 -6.31 -3.57
CA GLU A 318 -21.47 -7.52 -3.68
C GLU A 318 -22.95 -7.18 -3.50
N GLY A 319 -23.76 -7.47 -4.52
CA GLY A 319 -25.19 -7.20 -4.52
C GLY A 319 -25.82 -7.65 -5.83
N HIS A 320 -27.14 -7.88 -5.84
CA HIS A 320 -27.91 -8.32 -7.02
C HIS A 320 -27.33 -9.54 -7.76
N GLY A 321 -26.64 -10.43 -7.04
CA GLY A 321 -26.04 -11.65 -7.58
C GLY A 321 -24.69 -11.45 -8.30
N VAL A 322 -24.07 -10.26 -8.20
CA VAL A 322 -22.76 -9.98 -8.81
C VAL A 322 -21.72 -9.60 -7.74
N GLN A 323 -20.46 -9.93 -8.03
CA GLN A 323 -19.28 -9.62 -7.21
C GLN A 323 -18.29 -8.84 -8.08
N LEU A 324 -18.09 -7.56 -7.77
CA LEU A 324 -17.28 -6.64 -8.57
C LEU A 324 -16.13 -6.07 -7.76
N ILE A 325 -14.97 -5.97 -8.40
CA ILE A 325 -13.76 -5.36 -7.83
C ILE A 325 -13.50 -4.05 -8.59
N ARG A 326 -13.32 -2.96 -7.83
CA ARG A 326 -12.97 -1.64 -8.35
C ARG A 326 -11.46 -1.48 -8.34
N CYS A 327 -10.87 -1.27 -9.51
CA CYS A 327 -9.44 -1.07 -9.67
C CYS A 327 -9.14 0.32 -10.26
N ARG A 328 -7.89 0.75 -10.16
CA ARG A 328 -7.40 1.98 -10.78
C ARG A 328 -6.04 1.79 -11.42
N ASN A 329 -5.93 2.24 -12.67
CA ASN A 329 -4.67 2.52 -13.34
C ASN A 329 -4.11 3.87 -12.83
N PRO A 330 -2.97 3.90 -12.11
CA PRO A 330 -2.37 5.13 -11.58
C PRO A 330 -1.87 6.11 -12.67
N TRP A 331 -1.89 5.74 -13.94
CA TRP A 331 -1.56 6.64 -15.04
C TRP A 331 -2.69 7.59 -15.45
N GLY A 332 -3.94 7.31 -15.09
CA GLY A 332 -5.09 8.10 -15.56
C GLY A 332 -5.21 8.17 -17.10
N THR A 333 -4.68 7.18 -17.83
CA THR A 333 -4.76 7.11 -19.29
C THR A 333 -6.15 6.66 -19.74
N SER A 334 -6.55 7.10 -20.94
CA SER A 334 -7.80 6.68 -21.59
C SER A 334 -7.84 5.22 -22.08
N LYS A 335 -7.02 4.35 -21.49
CA LYS A 335 -7.03 2.90 -21.65
C LYS A 335 -7.28 2.25 -20.29
N GLU A 336 -8.57 2.08 -20.00
CA GLU A 336 -9.09 1.24 -18.94
C GLU A 336 -9.39 -0.18 -19.45
N TYR A 337 -9.81 -1.07 -18.54
CA TYR A 337 -10.33 -2.38 -18.87
C TYR A 337 -11.60 -2.29 -19.73
N ASP A 338 -11.64 -2.99 -20.86
CA ASP A 338 -12.73 -2.92 -21.85
C ASP A 338 -13.71 -4.12 -21.82
N GLY A 339 -13.52 -5.05 -20.89
CA GLY A 339 -14.37 -6.23 -20.72
C GLY A 339 -15.67 -5.99 -19.94
N ASP A 340 -16.25 -7.06 -19.39
CA ASP A 340 -17.50 -6.99 -18.63
C ASP A 340 -17.34 -6.11 -17.38
N TRP A 341 -18.23 -5.13 -17.22
CA TRP A 341 -18.16 -4.05 -16.21
C TRP A 341 -17.08 -2.98 -16.43
N GLY A 342 -16.30 -3.05 -17.51
CA GLY A 342 -15.56 -1.89 -18.01
C GLY A 342 -16.49 -0.74 -18.40
N ASP A 343 -15.94 0.46 -18.57
CA ASP A 343 -16.71 1.71 -18.71
C ASP A 343 -17.67 1.76 -19.90
N GLN A 344 -17.36 1.03 -20.98
CA GLN A 344 -18.20 0.92 -22.17
C GLN A 344 -19.07 -0.34 -22.19
N SER A 345 -19.04 -1.16 -21.13
CA SER A 345 -19.73 -2.44 -21.06
C SER A 345 -21.25 -2.29 -21.08
N SER A 346 -21.93 -3.18 -21.80
CA SER A 346 -23.40 -3.28 -21.77
C SER A 346 -23.95 -3.75 -20.42
N LYS A 347 -23.11 -4.35 -19.55
CA LYS A 347 -23.51 -4.82 -18.21
C LYS A 347 -24.16 -3.74 -17.36
N TRP A 348 -23.69 -2.50 -17.44
CA TRP A 348 -24.28 -1.36 -16.73
C TRP A 348 -25.72 -1.02 -17.15
N LYS A 349 -26.14 -1.44 -18.35
CA LYS A 349 -27.52 -1.30 -18.84
C LYS A 349 -28.37 -2.55 -18.55
N GLU A 350 -27.73 -3.70 -18.39
CA GLU A 350 -28.35 -4.98 -17.99
C GLU A 350 -28.70 -4.98 -16.48
N PHE A 351 -27.85 -4.36 -15.65
CA PHE A 351 -27.96 -4.28 -14.19
C PHE A 351 -27.99 -2.82 -13.67
N PRO A 352 -29.06 -2.05 -13.96
CA PRO A 352 -29.14 -0.63 -13.59
C PRO A 352 -29.18 -0.39 -12.07
N GLU A 353 -29.64 -1.35 -11.28
CA GLU A 353 -29.57 -1.33 -9.82
C GLU A 353 -28.13 -1.39 -9.30
N VAL A 354 -27.28 -2.23 -9.90
CA VAL A 354 -25.83 -2.28 -9.57
C VAL A 354 -25.17 -0.96 -9.93
N ALA A 355 -25.43 -0.44 -11.14
CA ALA A 355 -24.92 0.86 -11.59
C ALA A 355 -25.28 2.00 -10.63
N LYS A 356 -26.50 1.99 -10.08
CA LYS A 356 -26.96 2.96 -9.08
C LYS A 356 -26.27 2.79 -7.73
N GLU A 357 -26.12 1.56 -7.24
CA GLU A 357 -25.51 1.30 -5.92
C GLU A 357 -24.01 1.60 -5.89
N VAL A 358 -23.29 1.42 -6.99
CA VAL A 358 -21.86 1.78 -7.10
C VAL A 358 -21.62 3.22 -7.59
N LYS A 359 -22.69 4.02 -7.80
CA LYS A 359 -22.63 5.36 -8.43
C LYS A 359 -21.82 5.35 -9.74
N PHE A 360 -22.09 4.38 -10.63
CA PHE A 360 -21.38 4.25 -11.89
C PHE A 360 -21.59 5.48 -12.79
N GLU A 361 -20.48 6.09 -13.20
CA GLU A 361 -20.42 7.15 -14.20
C GLU A 361 -19.22 6.87 -15.11
N PRO A 362 -19.39 6.72 -16.44
CA PRO A 362 -18.28 6.40 -17.32
C PRO A 362 -17.36 7.62 -17.50
N ARG A 363 -16.07 7.46 -17.20
CA ARG A 363 -15.05 8.52 -17.13
C ARG A 363 -13.67 7.96 -17.44
N ALA A 364 -12.97 8.57 -18.40
CA ALA A 364 -11.55 8.28 -18.64
C ALA A 364 -10.67 8.89 -17.53
N ASP A 365 -10.66 8.26 -16.35
CA ASP A 365 -9.93 8.68 -15.13
C ASP A 365 -9.05 7.57 -14.50
N GLY A 366 -8.90 6.46 -15.24
CA GLY A 366 -8.13 5.28 -14.88
C GLY A 366 -8.88 4.29 -13.97
N VAL A 367 -10.04 4.64 -13.45
CA VAL A 367 -10.84 3.77 -12.58
C VAL A 367 -11.76 2.88 -13.40
N PHE A 368 -11.83 1.59 -13.08
CA PHE A 368 -12.70 0.63 -13.74
C PHE A 368 -13.22 -0.42 -12.76
N TRP A 369 -14.30 -1.09 -13.15
CA TRP A 369 -14.81 -2.28 -12.46
C TRP A 369 -14.59 -3.52 -13.32
N MET A 370 -14.56 -4.68 -12.66
CA MET A 370 -14.57 -6.00 -13.31
C MET A 370 -15.16 -7.03 -12.37
N SER A 371 -15.60 -8.17 -12.90
CA SER A 371 -16.07 -9.26 -12.06
C SER A 371 -14.92 -9.91 -11.26
N ALA A 372 -15.23 -10.51 -10.12
CA ALA A 372 -14.27 -11.31 -9.34
C ALA A 372 -13.61 -12.43 -10.18
N LYS A 373 -14.36 -13.01 -11.13
CA LYS A 373 -13.86 -14.03 -12.05
C LYS A 373 -12.84 -13.44 -13.02
N ASP A 374 -13.17 -12.33 -13.67
CA ASP A 374 -12.26 -11.65 -14.59
C ASP A 374 -11.01 -11.18 -13.86
N PHE A 375 -11.14 -10.66 -12.65
CA PHE A 375 -9.98 -10.32 -11.82
C PHE A 375 -9.02 -11.52 -11.64
N CYS A 376 -9.56 -12.70 -11.33
CA CYS A 376 -8.76 -13.93 -11.14
C CYS A 376 -8.14 -14.46 -12.44
N SER A 377 -8.76 -14.21 -13.59
CA SER A 377 -8.20 -14.54 -14.90
C SER A 377 -7.19 -13.52 -15.44
N ASN A 378 -7.21 -12.28 -14.94
CA ASN A 378 -6.34 -11.20 -15.41
C ASN A 378 -5.12 -10.93 -14.51
N PHE A 379 -5.32 -10.84 -13.20
CA PHE A 379 -4.26 -10.48 -12.26
C PHE A 379 -3.49 -11.69 -11.72
N THR A 380 -2.19 -11.50 -11.49
CA THR A 380 -1.25 -12.56 -11.06
C THR A 380 -0.66 -12.34 -9.68
N ASN A 381 -0.75 -11.12 -9.17
CA ASN A 381 -0.31 -10.79 -7.82
C ASN A 381 -1.29 -9.80 -7.18
N VAL A 382 -1.39 -9.89 -5.86
CA VAL A 382 -2.05 -8.90 -5.00
C VAL A 382 -1.16 -8.68 -3.77
N GLN A 383 -0.96 -7.43 -3.38
CA GLN A 383 -0.37 -7.07 -2.08
C GLN A 383 -1.43 -6.37 -1.22
N VAL A 384 -1.38 -6.62 0.09
CA VAL A 384 -2.31 -6.06 1.08
C VAL A 384 -1.52 -5.58 2.29
N LEU A 385 -1.63 -4.30 2.65
CA LEU A 385 -1.13 -3.77 3.92
C LEU A 385 -2.16 -4.04 5.01
N LYS A 386 -1.83 -4.82 6.03
CA LYS A 386 -2.78 -5.15 7.13
C LYS A 386 -2.94 -4.05 8.19
N GLN A 387 -2.89 -2.79 7.78
CA GLN A 387 -3.21 -1.66 8.63
C GLN A 387 -4.53 -1.05 8.17
N SER A 388 -5.44 -0.82 9.12
CA SER A 388 -6.65 -0.05 8.88
C SER A 388 -6.27 1.43 8.74
N MET A 389 -6.60 2.03 7.61
CA MET A 389 -6.28 3.42 7.33
C MET A 389 -7.21 4.38 8.09
N PRO A 390 -6.67 5.33 8.88
CA PRO A 390 -7.47 6.35 9.54
C PRO A 390 -8.27 7.24 8.57
N GLY A 391 -9.51 7.53 8.95
CA GLY A 391 -10.41 8.42 8.21
C GLY A 391 -11.27 7.71 7.16
N PRO A 392 -12.19 8.46 6.51
CA PRO A 392 -13.00 7.96 5.41
C PRO A 392 -12.17 7.83 4.13
N LYS A 393 -12.68 7.06 3.16
CA LYS A 393 -12.18 7.05 1.79
C LYS A 393 -12.46 8.38 1.08
N SER A 394 -11.73 8.61 -0.02
CA SER A 394 -11.94 9.73 -0.96
C SER A 394 -13.35 9.75 -1.58
N VAL A 395 -13.93 8.57 -1.84
CA VAL A 395 -15.24 8.38 -2.46
C VAL A 395 -16.08 7.45 -1.57
N GLU A 396 -17.14 7.99 -0.98
CA GLU A 396 -18.12 7.22 -0.21
C GLU A 396 -19.20 6.63 -1.13
N LEU A 397 -19.35 5.31 -1.11
CA LEU A 397 -20.34 4.57 -1.91
C LEU A 397 -21.57 4.17 -1.07
N PRO A 398 -22.80 4.22 -1.64
CA PRO A 398 -24.06 3.97 -0.92
C PRO A 398 -24.11 2.71 -0.05
N TYR A 399 -23.47 1.62 -0.49
CA TYR A 399 -23.45 0.34 0.21
C TYR A 399 -22.45 0.27 1.37
N GLU A 400 -21.45 1.17 1.42
CA GLU A 400 -20.39 1.12 2.44
C GLU A 400 -20.93 1.38 3.85
N ALA A 401 -21.94 2.24 4.01
CA ALA A 401 -22.58 2.48 5.31
C ALA A 401 -23.29 1.21 5.87
N ALA A 402 -23.95 0.45 5.00
CA ALA A 402 -24.61 -0.81 5.38
C ALA A 402 -23.57 -1.90 5.73
N ARG A 403 -22.49 -1.96 4.95
CA ARG A 403 -21.34 -2.86 5.16
C ARG A 403 -20.61 -2.57 6.46
N ALA A 404 -20.27 -1.31 6.73
CA ALA A 404 -19.62 -0.89 7.98
C ALA A 404 -20.45 -1.25 9.21
N LYS A 405 -21.79 -1.08 9.14
CA LYS A 405 -22.70 -1.54 10.19
C LYS A 405 -22.61 -3.06 10.40
N LYS A 406 -22.70 -3.86 9.34
CA LYS A 406 -22.59 -5.32 9.38
C LYS A 406 -21.25 -5.76 10.01
N MET A 407 -20.13 -5.17 9.57
CA MET A 407 -18.81 -5.50 10.09
C MET A 407 -18.63 -5.13 11.56
N LYS A 408 -19.26 -4.05 12.03
CA LYS A 408 -19.30 -3.74 13.46
C LYS A 408 -20.07 -4.80 14.25
N GLU A 409 -21.25 -5.22 13.77
CA GLU A 409 -22.02 -6.30 14.39
C GLU A 409 -21.24 -7.63 14.43
N ASP A 410 -20.53 -7.96 13.34
CA ASP A 410 -19.66 -9.15 13.26
C ASP A 410 -18.44 -9.05 14.20
N ALA A 411 -17.82 -7.88 14.33
CA ALA A 411 -16.74 -7.64 15.28
C ALA A 411 -17.20 -7.76 16.75
N GLU A 412 -18.41 -7.28 17.06
CA GLU A 412 -19.02 -7.47 18.39
C GLU A 412 -19.36 -8.95 18.66
N ARG A 413 -19.82 -9.71 17.65
CA ARG A 413 -19.98 -11.18 17.76
C ARG A 413 -18.64 -11.85 18.02
N LEU A 414 -17.59 -11.49 17.29
CA LEU A 414 -16.23 -12.01 17.46
C LEU A 414 -15.67 -11.71 18.85
N GLN A 415 -15.90 -10.51 19.39
CA GLN A 415 -15.45 -10.13 20.73
C GLN A 415 -16.17 -10.97 21.81
N ARG A 416 -17.47 -11.27 21.64
CA ARG A 416 -18.19 -12.20 22.53
C ARG A 416 -17.59 -13.60 22.48
N VAL A 417 -17.33 -14.16 21.28
CA VAL A 417 -16.69 -15.48 21.14
C VAL A 417 -15.29 -15.50 21.78
N LYS A 418 -14.50 -14.44 21.61
CA LYS A 418 -13.17 -14.31 22.25
C LYS A 418 -13.28 -14.25 23.79
N ALA A 419 -14.24 -13.50 24.33
CA ALA A 419 -14.48 -13.45 25.77
C ALA A 419 -14.92 -14.83 26.34
N GLU A 420 -15.78 -15.57 25.64
CA GLU A 420 -16.18 -16.93 26.03
C GLU A 420 -15.06 -17.97 25.93
N LEU A 421 -14.14 -17.85 24.97
CA LEU A 421 -13.01 -18.76 24.81
C LEU A 421 -11.86 -18.49 25.80
N TYR A 422 -11.57 -17.21 26.08
CA TYR A 422 -10.33 -16.81 26.75
C TYR A 422 -10.53 -16.11 28.11
N GLU A 423 -11.57 -15.31 28.28
CA GLU A 423 -11.72 -14.40 29.43
C GLU A 423 -12.60 -15.01 30.54
N ASN A 424 -13.68 -15.70 30.19
CA ASN A 424 -14.63 -16.33 31.11
C ASN A 424 -14.12 -17.66 31.74
N GLY A 425 -12.82 -17.75 32.02
CA GLY A 425 -12.18 -18.86 32.76
C GLY A 425 -11.66 -20.02 31.91
N GLY A 426 -12.03 -20.06 30.62
CA GLY A 426 -11.74 -21.18 29.72
C GLY A 426 -12.61 -22.40 29.99
N TRP A 427 -12.94 -23.14 28.94
CA TRP A 427 -13.63 -24.41 29.04
C TRP A 427 -12.63 -25.52 29.38
N TYR A 428 -13.06 -26.61 30.00
CA TYR A 428 -12.22 -27.74 30.39
C TYR A 428 -12.74 -29.05 29.79
N THR A 429 -11.83 -29.98 29.48
CA THR A 429 -12.13 -31.38 29.16
C THR A 429 -11.87 -32.25 30.38
N GLY A 430 -12.75 -33.22 30.62
CA GLY A 430 -12.78 -33.92 31.90
C GLY A 430 -13.58 -33.14 32.93
N GLU A 431 -13.13 -33.21 34.17
CA GLU A 431 -13.83 -32.64 35.31
C GLU A 431 -13.41 -31.14 35.46
N ALA A 432 -14.35 -30.17 35.57
CA ALA A 432 -14.05 -28.81 36.10
C ALA A 432 -15.30 -28.07 36.65
N VAL A 433 -15.09 -27.04 37.47
CA VAL A 433 -16.21 -26.27 38.08
C VAL A 433 -16.84 -25.27 37.13
N SER A 434 -18.17 -25.26 37.14
CA SER A 434 -19.00 -24.16 36.63
C SER A 434 -18.68 -22.80 37.27
N TRP A 435 -18.62 -21.75 36.45
CA TRP A 435 -18.53 -20.35 36.91
C TRP A 435 -19.75 -19.89 37.75
N ARG A 436 -20.84 -20.67 37.77
CA ARG A 436 -22.03 -20.43 38.62
C ARG A 436 -21.86 -20.87 40.08
N GLY A 437 -20.67 -21.34 40.46
CA GLY A 437 -20.35 -21.85 41.80
C GLY A 437 -20.66 -23.34 41.96
N GLY A 438 -19.69 -24.10 42.49
CA GLY A 438 -19.76 -25.55 42.70
C GLY A 438 -18.41 -26.10 43.18
N ASP A 439 -18.30 -27.43 43.25
CA ASP A 439 -17.08 -28.11 43.73
C ASP A 439 -15.97 -28.29 42.67
N PRO A 440 -14.68 -28.24 43.06
CA PRO A 440 -13.50 -28.42 42.21
C PRO A 440 -13.54 -29.73 41.44
N GLN A 441 -12.99 -29.75 40.23
CA GLN A 441 -12.85 -31.01 39.49
C GLN A 441 -11.60 -30.96 38.55
N PRO A 442 -10.91 -32.10 38.23
CA PRO A 442 -9.67 -32.13 37.42
C PRO A 442 -9.86 -32.32 35.91
N GLY A 443 -9.37 -31.36 35.12
CA GLY A 443 -9.53 -31.33 33.66
C GLY A 443 -8.52 -30.44 32.95
N MET A 444 -8.33 -30.68 31.66
CA MET A 444 -7.39 -29.93 30.80
C MET A 444 -8.12 -28.79 30.10
N ARG A 445 -7.56 -27.59 29.99
CA ARG A 445 -8.29 -26.47 29.36
C ARG A 445 -8.42 -26.72 27.87
N ILE A 446 -9.54 -26.34 27.27
CA ILE A 446 -9.85 -26.66 25.86
C ILE A 446 -8.81 -26.08 24.90
N TYR A 447 -8.18 -24.94 25.21
CA TYR A 447 -7.08 -24.38 24.41
C TYR A 447 -5.73 -25.09 24.58
N GLU A 448 -5.61 -26.05 25.51
CA GLU A 448 -4.44 -26.91 25.69
C GLU A 448 -4.53 -28.18 24.82
N ASP A 449 -5.72 -28.53 24.30
CA ASP A 449 -5.89 -29.50 23.21
C ASP A 449 -6.23 -28.78 21.88
N PRO A 450 -5.31 -28.72 20.90
CA PRO A 450 -5.54 -28.03 19.64
C PRO A 450 -6.78 -28.50 18.84
N GLU A 451 -7.15 -29.79 18.93
CA GLU A 451 -8.28 -30.31 18.14
C GLU A 451 -9.63 -30.00 18.80
N THR A 452 -9.76 -30.18 20.13
CA THR A 452 -10.94 -29.71 20.88
C THR A 452 -11.08 -28.20 20.81
N PHE A 453 -9.98 -27.44 20.83
CA PHE A 453 -10.02 -25.98 20.63
C PHE A 453 -10.63 -25.61 19.29
N LYS A 454 -10.13 -26.18 18.18
CA LYS A 454 -10.69 -25.97 16.83
C LYS A 454 -12.17 -26.33 16.78
N TYR A 455 -12.56 -27.47 17.36
CA TYR A 455 -13.95 -27.93 17.39
C TYR A 455 -14.87 -26.95 18.13
N VAL A 456 -14.48 -26.51 19.33
CA VAL A 456 -15.28 -25.59 20.15
C VAL A 456 -15.31 -24.19 19.56
N ALA A 457 -14.18 -23.67 19.06
CA ALA A 457 -14.14 -22.39 18.36
C ALA A 457 -15.06 -22.40 17.13
N LYS A 458 -15.05 -23.47 16.34
CA LYS A 458 -15.97 -23.65 15.21
C LYS A 458 -17.44 -23.67 15.66
N ARG A 459 -17.78 -24.44 16.70
CA ARG A 459 -19.16 -24.51 17.23
C ARG A 459 -19.64 -23.18 17.81
N LEU A 460 -18.76 -22.38 18.42
CA LEU A 460 -19.11 -21.04 18.88
C LEU A 460 -19.30 -20.07 17.71
N VAL A 461 -18.46 -20.11 16.68
CA VAL A 461 -18.65 -19.34 15.44
C VAL A 461 -20.01 -19.65 14.81
N GLU A 462 -20.37 -20.94 14.69
CA GLU A 462 -21.69 -21.38 14.22
C GLU A 462 -22.84 -20.89 15.12
N LEU A 463 -22.73 -21.07 16.44
CA LEU A 463 -23.78 -20.72 17.42
C LEU A 463 -24.06 -19.20 17.47
N TRP A 464 -23.01 -18.39 17.37
CA TRP A 464 -23.10 -16.93 17.43
C TRP A 464 -23.39 -16.27 16.07
N GLY A 465 -23.55 -17.07 15.00
CA GLY A 465 -23.83 -16.57 13.65
C GLY A 465 -22.67 -15.76 13.06
N CYS A 466 -21.43 -16.09 13.45
CA CYS A 466 -20.23 -15.48 12.91
C CYS A 466 -19.94 -16.05 11.50
N PRO A 467 -19.71 -15.21 10.47
CA PRO A 467 -19.20 -15.63 9.17
C PRO A 467 -18.07 -16.68 9.18
N ASP A 468 -18.17 -17.69 8.31
CA ASP A 468 -17.32 -18.89 8.30
C ASP A 468 -15.82 -18.61 8.23
N PHE A 469 -15.40 -17.55 7.52
CA PHE A 469 -13.98 -17.19 7.43
C PHE A 469 -13.37 -16.85 8.79
N MET A 470 -14.15 -16.34 9.75
CA MET A 470 -13.67 -16.06 11.10
C MET A 470 -13.29 -17.33 11.87
N SER A 471 -13.80 -18.51 11.50
CA SER A 471 -13.34 -19.79 12.07
C SER A 471 -11.85 -20.06 11.79
N LYS A 472 -11.31 -19.54 10.68
CA LYS A 472 -9.89 -19.68 10.30
C LYS A 472 -8.98 -18.83 11.19
N ASP A 473 -9.39 -17.60 11.55
CA ASP A 473 -8.58 -16.69 12.39
C ASP A 473 -8.30 -17.28 13.79
N PHE A 474 -9.27 -18.00 14.38
CA PHE A 474 -9.07 -18.73 15.64
C PHE A 474 -8.00 -19.83 15.55
N SER A 475 -7.84 -20.48 14.39
CA SER A 475 -6.86 -21.54 14.18
C SER A 475 -5.41 -21.03 14.12
N GLU A 476 -5.19 -19.81 13.62
CA GLU A 476 -3.87 -19.14 13.67
C GLU A 476 -3.56 -18.59 15.08
N HIS A 477 -4.59 -18.11 15.81
CA HIS A 477 -4.46 -17.55 17.16
C HIS A 477 -4.00 -18.57 18.22
N ALA A 478 -4.37 -19.85 18.10
CA ALA A 478 -4.16 -20.87 19.12
C ALA A 478 -2.69 -21.14 19.52
N ARG A 479 -1.71 -20.79 18.67
CA ARG A 479 -0.27 -21.00 18.93
C ARG A 479 0.54 -19.72 19.12
N THR A 480 0.09 -18.61 18.55
CA THR A 480 0.90 -17.39 18.39
C THR A 480 0.69 -16.37 19.51
N LYS A 481 -0.47 -16.38 20.18
CA LYS A 481 -0.81 -15.45 21.29
C LYS A 481 -1.24 -16.13 22.59
N LEU A 482 -0.73 -17.35 22.85
CA LEU A 482 -0.78 -17.90 24.21
C LEU A 482 -0.04 -16.97 25.19
N PRO A 483 -0.57 -16.74 26.41
CA PRO A 483 0.14 -15.99 27.44
C PRO A 483 1.58 -16.51 27.60
N PRO A 484 2.61 -15.64 27.79
CA PRO A 484 4.01 -16.06 27.74
C PRO A 484 4.38 -17.22 28.68
N VAL A 485 3.68 -17.34 29.82
CA VAL A 485 3.80 -18.45 30.77
C VAL A 485 3.39 -19.78 30.14
N LEU A 486 2.20 -19.86 29.54
CA LEU A 486 1.69 -21.06 28.86
C LEU A 486 2.55 -21.43 27.64
N ARG A 487 3.03 -20.43 26.89
CA ARG A 487 3.94 -20.65 25.75
C ARG A 487 5.25 -21.30 26.21
N LYS A 488 5.82 -20.83 27.32
CA LYS A 488 7.03 -21.41 27.93
C LYS A 488 6.77 -22.84 28.42
N GLU A 489 5.66 -23.06 29.13
CA GLU A 489 5.33 -24.37 29.69
C GLU A 489 5.11 -25.45 28.61
N LEU A 490 4.44 -25.11 27.50
CA LEU A 490 4.28 -26.01 26.34
C LEU A 490 5.62 -26.32 25.65
N ILE A 491 6.51 -25.33 25.50
CA ILE A 491 7.87 -25.53 24.95
C ILE A 491 8.68 -26.46 25.85
N ASP A 492 8.62 -26.26 27.17
CA ASP A 492 9.39 -27.04 28.13
C ASP A 492 8.84 -28.47 28.27
N ARG A 493 7.50 -28.68 28.22
CA ARG A 493 6.89 -30.01 28.11
C ARG A 493 7.30 -30.72 26.81
N HIS A 494 7.26 -30.03 25.66
CA HIS A 494 7.64 -30.62 24.37
C HIS A 494 9.12 -31.05 24.36
N ARG A 495 10.02 -30.24 24.94
CA ARG A 495 11.43 -30.58 25.16
C ARG A 495 11.63 -31.77 26.10
N ALA A 496 10.76 -31.95 27.09
CA ALA A 496 10.81 -33.10 27.99
C ALA A 496 10.35 -34.41 27.32
N THR A 497 9.44 -34.34 26.35
CA THR A 497 8.93 -35.49 25.58
C THR A 497 9.72 -35.82 24.32
N ALA A 498 10.56 -34.90 23.83
CA ALA A 498 11.36 -35.11 22.64
C ALA A 498 12.39 -36.24 22.83
N PRO A 499 12.48 -37.22 21.91
CA PRO A 499 13.50 -38.27 21.97
C PRO A 499 14.91 -37.65 21.98
N LYS A 500 15.75 -38.03 22.95
CA LYS A 500 17.14 -37.56 23.07
C LYS A 500 18.00 -38.11 21.92
N GLY A 501 17.95 -37.47 20.75
CA GLY A 501 18.66 -37.99 19.58
C GLY A 501 18.43 -37.31 18.24
N ARG A 502 18.34 -35.99 18.18
CA ARG A 502 18.68 -35.16 17.01
C ARG A 502 18.93 -33.72 17.47
N ARG A 503 20.08 -33.17 17.06
CA ARG A 503 20.48 -31.77 17.17
C ARG A 503 20.48 -31.16 15.79
#